data_AF-A0ABD2VCH7-F1
#
_entry.id   AF-A0ABD2VCH7-F1
#
_cell.length_a   1.000
_cell.length_b   1.000
_cell.length_c   1.000
_cell.angle_alpha   90.00
_cell.angle_beta   90.00
_cell.angle_gamma   90.00
#
_symmetry.space_group_name_H-M   'P 1'
#
loop_
_entity.id
_entity.type
_entity.pdbx_description
1 polymer ?
#
loop_
_entity_poly.entity_id
_entity_poly.type
_entity_poly.pdbx_seq_one_letter_code
_entity_poly.pdbx_strand_id
1 'polypeptide(L)'
;MRPPGAILAPGESIIATVFKFVEHPENNEKPMDQKSRVKFKIMSLKVKGPMDYVPELFEEQKDQVAVEQILRVIFLDVERPSPTLEKLKRQLAEADAALEERKKPVEDTGPKIIGEGLVIDEWKERRERYLARQQVEGGVESV
;
A
#
# COMPACT_ATOMS: atom_id res chain seq x y z
N MET A 1 -2.09 4.13 -2.94
CA MET A 1 -2.20 2.66 -2.89
C MET A 1 -1.86 2.13 -4.27
N ARG A 2 -1.13 1.01 -4.37
CA ARG A 2 -0.79 0.36 -5.65
C ARG A 2 -0.84 -1.17 -5.50
N PRO A 3 -1.52 -1.90 -6.42
CA PRO A 3 -2.44 -1.34 -7.42
C PRO A 3 -3.69 -0.73 -6.74
N PRO A 4 -4.34 0.26 -7.36
CA PRO A 4 -5.57 0.87 -6.83
C PRO A 4 -6.79 -0.05 -6.96
N GLY A 5 -6.72 -1.06 -7.82
CA GLY A 5 -7.72 -2.10 -8.03
C GLY A 5 -7.18 -3.19 -8.93
N ALA A 6 -7.83 -4.36 -8.93
CA ALA A 6 -7.51 -5.49 -9.79
C ALA A 6 -8.71 -6.44 -9.88
N ILE A 7 -8.69 -7.35 -10.85
CA ILE A 7 -9.59 -8.51 -10.91
C ILE A 7 -8.80 -9.72 -10.40
N LEU A 8 -9.45 -10.52 -9.55
CA LEU A 8 -8.87 -11.72 -8.97
C LEU A 8 -9.69 -12.94 -9.41
N ALA A 9 -9.00 -13.96 -9.91
CA ALA A 9 -9.60 -15.25 -10.11
C ALA A 9 -9.93 -15.91 -8.75
N PRO A 10 -10.85 -16.90 -8.71
CA PRO A 10 -11.14 -17.62 -7.48
C PRO A 10 -9.89 -18.22 -6.84
N GLY A 11 -9.63 -17.89 -5.57
CA GLY A 11 -8.45 -18.35 -4.82
C GLY A 11 -7.20 -17.47 -4.97
N GLU A 12 -7.23 -16.44 -5.82
CA GLU A 12 -6.16 -15.47 -5.94
C GLU A 12 -6.14 -14.47 -4.77
N SER A 13 -4.95 -13.93 -4.52
CA SER A 13 -4.70 -12.94 -3.48
C SER A 13 -3.89 -11.78 -4.06
N ILE A 14 -4.17 -10.57 -3.58
CA ILE A 14 -3.48 -9.35 -3.99
C ILE A 14 -2.71 -8.73 -2.82
N ILE A 15 -1.56 -8.15 -3.12
CA ILE A 15 -0.80 -7.33 -2.17
C ILE A 15 -0.85 -5.88 -2.64
N ALA A 16 -1.48 -5.01 -1.83
CA ALA A 16 -1.57 -3.59 -2.11
C ALA A 16 -0.59 -2.81 -1.23
N THR A 17 0.34 -2.09 -1.86
CA THR A 17 1.27 -1.21 -1.14
C THR A 17 0.65 0.17 -0.93
N VAL A 18 0.69 0.65 0.31
CA VAL A 18 0.15 1.96 0.70
C VAL A 18 1.28 2.84 1.21
N PHE A 19 1.47 3.97 0.54
CA PHE A 19 2.39 5.00 0.98
C PHE A 19 1.61 6.20 1.52
N LYS A 20 2.02 6.71 2.68
CA LYS A 20 1.57 7.99 3.22
C LYS A 20 2.70 8.98 3.04
N PHE A 21 2.46 10.05 2.29
CA PHE A 21 3.36 11.20 2.28
C PHE A 21 3.19 11.93 3.61
N VAL A 22 4.28 12.04 4.37
CA VAL A 22 4.34 12.84 5.58
C VAL A 22 5.31 13.95 5.27
N GLU A 23 4.80 15.17 5.14
CA GLU A 23 5.65 16.35 5.15
C GLU A 23 6.33 16.42 6.52
N HIS A 24 7.65 16.60 6.53
CA HIS A 24 8.38 16.69 7.79
C HIS A 24 7.86 17.92 8.54
N PRO A 25 7.40 17.80 9.80
CA PRO A 25 6.99 18.96 10.55
C PRO A 25 8.21 19.88 10.71
N GLU A 26 8.08 21.14 10.31
CA GLU A 26 9.17 22.14 10.39
C GLU A 26 9.57 22.45 11.84
N ASN A 27 8.76 22.03 12.81
CA ASN A 27 9.00 22.22 14.23
C ASN A 27 8.91 20.87 14.99
N ASN A 28 9.61 20.79 16.13
CA ASN A 28 9.72 19.62 17.03
C ASN A 28 8.40 19.18 17.70
N GLU A 29 7.25 19.41 17.07
CA GLU A 29 5.98 18.86 17.52
C GLU A 29 5.97 17.36 17.29
N LYS A 30 6.22 16.61 18.37
CA LYS A 30 5.94 15.18 18.41
C LYS A 30 4.46 15.00 18.08
N PRO A 31 4.09 14.25 17.04
CA PRO A 31 2.68 13.92 16.76
C PRO A 31 2.21 12.89 17.79
N MET A 32 2.09 13.31 19.04
CA MET A 32 1.58 12.51 20.13
C MET A 32 0.05 12.49 19.99
N ASP A 33 -0.52 11.30 19.89
CA ASP A 33 -1.96 11.03 19.96
C ASP A 33 -2.87 11.47 18.78
N GLN A 34 -2.36 11.49 17.55
CA GLN A 34 -3.27 11.46 16.40
C GLN A 34 -3.91 10.06 16.28
N LYS A 35 -5.03 9.84 17.01
CA LYS A 35 -5.98 8.76 16.72
C LYS A 35 -6.42 8.94 15.26
N SER A 36 -5.78 8.20 14.36
CA SER A 36 -6.03 8.32 12.93
C SER A 36 -7.51 8.18 12.64
N ARG A 37 -8.08 9.23 12.03
CA ARG A 37 -9.39 9.18 11.39
C ARG A 37 -9.32 8.62 9.97
N VAL A 38 -8.10 8.33 9.48
CA VAL A 38 -7.89 7.77 8.16
C VAL A 38 -8.43 6.34 8.13
N LYS A 39 -9.23 6.08 7.10
CA LYS A 39 -9.82 4.77 6.82
C LYS A 39 -9.49 4.39 5.38
N PHE A 40 -9.32 3.10 5.14
CA PHE A 40 -9.33 2.53 3.81
C PHE A 40 -10.66 1.84 3.57
N LYS A 41 -11.26 2.09 2.41
CA LYS A 41 -12.48 1.44 1.99
C LYS A 41 -12.11 0.52 0.83
N ILE A 42 -12.18 -0.79 1.05
CA ILE A 42 -11.98 -1.79 0.02
C ILE A 42 -13.37 -2.22 -0.43
N MET A 43 -13.64 -2.09 -1.72
CA MET A 43 -14.88 -2.58 -2.30
C MET A 43 -14.58 -3.73 -3.26
N SER A 44 -15.44 -4.74 -3.26
CA SER A 44 -15.34 -5.87 -4.17
C SER A 44 -16.69 -6.20 -4.79
N LEU A 45 -16.69 -6.54 -6.07
CA LEU A 45 -17.86 -6.98 -6.81
C LEU A 45 -17.53 -8.26 -7.57
N LYS A 46 -18.53 -9.12 -7.78
CA LYS A 46 -18.36 -10.33 -8.60
C LYS A 46 -18.52 -9.97 -10.08
N VAL A 47 -17.44 -10.09 -10.84
CA VAL A 47 -17.46 -9.97 -12.29
C VAL A 47 -17.82 -11.30 -12.96
N LYS A 48 -18.37 -11.27 -14.17
CA LYS A 48 -18.66 -12.45 -14.99
C LYS A 48 -17.79 -12.43 -16.25
N GLY A 49 -17.14 -13.56 -16.55
CA GLY A 49 -16.34 -13.75 -17.75
C GLY A 49 -14.90 -13.23 -17.62
N PRO A 50 -14.04 -13.55 -18.62
CA PRO A 50 -12.68 -13.00 -18.68
C PRO A 50 -12.79 -11.50 -18.99
N MET A 51 -12.43 -10.68 -18.01
CA MET A 51 -12.52 -9.23 -18.09
C MET A 51 -11.25 -8.64 -17.49
N ASP A 52 -10.72 -7.59 -18.12
CA ASP A 52 -9.60 -6.82 -17.60
C ASP A 52 -10.09 -5.75 -16.64
N TYR A 53 -9.25 -5.41 -15.65
CA TYR A 53 -9.60 -4.34 -14.72
C TYR A 53 -9.57 -2.98 -15.43
N VAL A 54 -10.73 -2.34 -15.45
CA VAL A 54 -10.92 -0.99 -15.98
C VAL A 54 -11.61 -0.17 -14.87
N PRO A 55 -11.06 0.96 -14.40
CA PRO A 55 -11.63 1.73 -13.29
C PRO A 55 -13.12 2.07 -13.47
N GLU A 56 -13.55 2.33 -14.69
CA GLU A 56 -14.91 2.68 -15.08
C GLU A 56 -15.91 1.54 -14.83
N LEU A 57 -15.46 0.28 -14.92
CA LEU A 57 -16.28 -0.91 -14.65
C LEU A 57 -16.92 -0.86 -13.28
N PHE A 58 -16.17 -0.35 -12.29
CA PHE A 58 -16.64 -0.27 -10.93
C PHE A 58 -17.80 0.72 -10.79
N GLU A 59 -17.73 1.88 -11.44
CA GLU A 59 -18.78 2.89 -11.39
C GLU A 59 -20.07 2.45 -12.10
N GLU A 60 -19.96 1.70 -13.19
CA GLU A 60 -21.10 1.14 -13.92
C GLU A 60 -21.82 0.03 -13.13
N GLN A 61 -21.08 -0.70 -12.29
CA GLN A 61 -21.59 -1.87 -11.58
C GLN A 61 -21.73 -1.66 -10.07
N LYS A 62 -21.48 -0.46 -9.56
CA LYS A 62 -21.52 -0.15 -8.11
C LYS A 62 -22.88 -0.37 -7.45
N ASP A 63 -23.95 -0.32 -8.24
CA ASP A 63 -25.32 -0.57 -7.78
C ASP A 63 -25.63 -2.08 -7.68
N GLN A 64 -24.79 -2.93 -8.26
CA GLN A 64 -24.79 -4.37 -8.00
C GLN A 64 -24.16 -4.63 -6.63
N VAL A 65 -24.43 -5.80 -6.02
CA VAL A 65 -24.04 -6.12 -4.63
C VAL A 65 -22.51 -6.04 -4.43
N ALA A 66 -22.03 -4.83 -4.14
CA ALA A 66 -20.66 -4.55 -3.77
C ALA A 66 -20.52 -4.83 -2.28
N VAL A 67 -19.55 -5.66 -1.93
CA VAL A 67 -19.16 -5.85 -0.53
C VAL A 67 -18.18 -4.73 -0.18
N GLU A 68 -18.51 -3.97 0.86
CA GLU A 68 -17.65 -2.91 1.38
C GLU A 68 -16.98 -3.35 2.68
N GLN A 69 -15.65 -3.24 2.72
CA GLN A 69 -14.85 -3.45 3.91
C GLN A 69 -14.10 -2.17 4.27
N ILE A 70 -14.40 -1.62 5.44
CA ILE A 70 -13.71 -0.45 5.96
C ILE A 70 -12.63 -0.89 6.95
N LEU A 71 -11.39 -0.47 6.70
CA LEU A 71 -10.24 -0.68 7.56
C LEU A 71 -9.85 0.64 8.22
N ARG A 72 -9.53 0.61 9.51
CA ARG A 72 -9.01 1.77 10.24
C ARG A 72 -7.48 1.75 10.22
N VAL A 73 -6.87 2.89 9.91
CA VAL A 73 -5.42 3.04 9.99
C VAL A 73 -5.01 3.23 11.45
N ILE A 74 -4.00 2.51 11.90
CA ILE A 74 -3.38 2.70 13.22
C ILE A 74 -1.94 3.12 12.98
N PHE A 75 -1.56 4.31 13.43
CA PHE A 75 -0.17 4.75 13.41
C PHE A 75 0.54 4.17 14.62
N LEU A 76 1.71 3.58 14.39
CA LEU A 76 2.56 3.04 15.42
C LEU A 76 3.89 3.77 15.40
N ASP A 77 4.37 4.09 16.58
CA ASP A 77 5.71 4.62 16.79
C ASP A 77 6.69 3.44 16.83
N VAL A 78 7.72 3.47 15.98
CA VAL A 78 8.71 2.40 15.88
C VAL A 78 9.71 2.45 17.04
N GLU A 79 9.93 3.64 17.61
CA GLU A 79 10.84 3.83 18.75
C GLU A 79 10.20 3.36 20.06
N ARG A 80 8.87 3.21 20.09
CA ARG A 80 8.14 2.79 21.28
C ARG A 80 7.60 1.36 21.11
N PRO A 81 8.18 0.35 21.77
CA PRO A 81 7.67 -1.02 21.69
C PRO A 81 6.23 -1.07 22.22
N SER A 82 5.36 -1.75 21.49
CA SER A 82 3.96 -1.97 21.87
C SER A 82 3.51 -3.37 21.45
N PRO A 83 2.58 -4.01 22.21
CA PRO A 83 2.07 -5.33 21.87
C PRO A 83 1.47 -5.40 20.47
N THR A 84 0.86 -4.30 20.00
CA THR A 84 0.31 -4.17 18.65
C THR A 84 1.40 -4.22 17.58
N LEU A 85 2.53 -3.54 17.80
CA LEU A 85 3.66 -3.52 16.88
C LEU A 85 4.30 -4.91 16.76
N GLU A 86 4.48 -5.60 17.88
CA GLU A 86 5.02 -6.97 17.88
C GLU A 86 4.09 -7.95 17.15
N LYS A 87 2.77 -7.85 17.40
CA LYS A 87 1.78 -8.66 16.70
C LYS A 87 1.85 -8.45 15.19
N LEU A 88 1.94 -7.20 14.73
CA LEU A 88 2.01 -6.89 13.30
C LEU A 88 3.30 -7.40 12.66
N LYS A 89 4.46 -7.25 13.33
CA LYS A 89 5.72 -7.82 12.84
C LYS A 89 5.63 -9.33 12.64
N ARG A 90 4.98 -10.04 13.57
CA ARG A 90 4.73 -11.49 13.44
C ARG A 90 3.83 -11.82 12.25
N GLN A 91 2.74 -11.08 12.07
CA GLN A 91 1.82 -11.29 10.95
C GLN A 91 2.48 -11.01 9.59
N LEU A 92 3.37 -10.01 9.53
CA LEU A 92 4.15 -9.73 8.32
C LEU A 92 5.08 -10.90 7.99
N ALA A 93 5.82 -11.41 8.98
CA ALA A 93 6.70 -12.56 8.82
C ALA A 93 5.93 -13.84 8.40
N GLU A 94 4.72 -14.03 8.91
CA GLU A 94 3.84 -15.14 8.51
C GLU A 94 3.35 -14.98 7.05
N ALA A 95 2.98 -13.77 6.64
CA ALA A 95 2.57 -13.50 5.26
C ALA A 95 3.74 -13.68 4.28
N ASP A 96 4.94 -13.22 4.65
CA ASP A 96 6.16 -13.43 3.86
C ASP A 96 6.52 -14.92 3.79
N ALA A 97 6.43 -15.65 4.90
CA ALA A 97 6.65 -17.10 4.92
C ALA A 97 5.64 -17.85 4.05
N ALA A 98 4.35 -17.51 4.12
CA ALA A 98 3.31 -18.09 3.26
C ALA A 98 3.56 -17.78 1.77
N LEU A 99 4.13 -16.62 1.46
CA LEU A 99 4.58 -16.27 0.11
C LEU A 99 5.77 -17.14 -0.35
N GLU A 100 6.77 -17.33 0.51
CA GLU A 100 7.95 -18.15 0.19
C GLU A 100 7.60 -19.65 0.11
N GLU A 101 6.66 -20.14 0.92
CA GLU A 101 6.13 -21.50 0.83
C GLU A 101 5.42 -21.74 -0.52
N ARG A 102 4.71 -20.73 -1.04
CA ARG A 102 4.14 -20.75 -2.39
C ARG A 102 5.18 -20.73 -3.51
N LYS A 103 6.45 -20.37 -3.23
CA LYS A 103 7.55 -20.36 -4.21
C LYS A 103 8.35 -21.68 -4.26
N LYS A 104 8.15 -22.63 -3.34
CA LYS A 104 8.81 -23.96 -3.43
C LYS A 104 8.17 -24.83 -4.51
N PRO A 105 8.94 -25.64 -5.27
CA PRO A 105 8.49 -26.20 -6.53
C PRO A 105 7.59 -27.41 -6.30
N VAL A 106 6.28 -27.20 -6.41
CA VAL A 106 5.34 -28.22 -6.93
C VAL A 106 4.57 -27.52 -8.03
N GLU A 107 4.91 -27.89 -9.26
CA GLU A 107 4.18 -27.69 -10.51
C GLU A 107 3.57 -26.30 -10.79
N ASP A 108 4.06 -25.73 -11.89
CA ASP A 108 3.57 -24.55 -12.59
C ASP A 108 2.13 -24.74 -13.12
N THR A 109 1.15 -24.78 -12.22
CA THR A 109 -0.30 -24.82 -12.53
C THR A 109 -1.15 -24.23 -11.37
N GLY A 110 -0.77 -23.06 -10.85
CA GLY A 110 -1.51 -22.36 -9.78
C GLY A 110 -1.34 -20.83 -9.80
N PRO A 111 -2.25 -20.05 -9.18
CA PRO A 111 -2.63 -18.71 -9.63
C PRO A 111 -1.51 -17.66 -9.50
N LYS A 112 -1.29 -16.91 -10.58
CA LYS A 112 -0.18 -15.95 -10.72
C LYS A 112 -0.47 -14.71 -9.87
N ILE A 113 0.50 -14.30 -9.05
CA ILE A 113 0.46 -13.01 -8.35
C ILE A 113 0.63 -11.91 -9.41
N ILE A 114 -0.47 -11.25 -9.76
CA ILE A 114 -0.47 -10.15 -10.74
C ILE A 114 -0.11 -8.86 -10.00
N GLY A 115 1.07 -8.29 -10.29
CA GLY A 115 1.40 -6.89 -9.96
C GLY A 115 2.58 -6.64 -9.00
N GLU A 116 3.73 -7.28 -9.23
CA GLU A 116 4.99 -6.87 -8.59
C GLU A 116 5.53 -5.59 -9.25
N GLY A 117 5.02 -4.44 -8.85
CA GLY A 117 5.50 -3.13 -9.31
C GLY A 117 6.87 -2.80 -8.69
N LEU A 118 7.96 -3.16 -9.37
CA LEU A 118 9.34 -2.74 -9.08
C LEU A 118 9.48 -1.21 -9.27
N VAL A 119 9.04 -0.43 -8.28
CA VAL A 119 9.04 1.05 -8.26
C VAL A 119 10.24 1.60 -7.45
N ILE A 120 11.17 0.74 -7.04
CA ILE A 120 12.30 1.14 -6.18
C ILE A 120 13.18 2.19 -6.87
N ASP A 121 13.46 2.04 -8.16
CA ASP A 121 14.40 2.92 -8.88
C ASP A 121 13.80 4.30 -9.22
N GLU A 122 12.55 4.36 -9.70
CA GLU A 122 11.90 5.64 -10.05
C GLU A 122 11.59 6.52 -8.83
N TRP A 123 11.39 5.90 -7.66
CA TRP A 123 11.15 6.61 -6.40
C TRP A 123 12.42 7.20 -5.80
N LYS A 124 13.55 6.50 -5.93
CA LYS A 124 14.86 7.04 -5.56
C LYS A 124 15.15 8.29 -6.39
N GLU A 125 14.91 8.23 -7.70
CA GLU A 125 15.15 9.36 -8.60
C GLU A 125 14.24 10.57 -8.29
N ARG A 126 12.98 10.34 -7.89
CA ARG A 126 12.06 11.42 -7.51
C ARG A 126 12.43 12.07 -6.17
N ARG A 127 12.92 11.28 -5.21
CA ARG A 127 13.45 11.77 -3.92
C ARG A 127 14.74 12.57 -4.13
N GLU A 128 15.66 12.08 -4.94
CA GLU A 128 16.89 12.80 -5.30
C GLU A 128 16.58 14.11 -6.03
N ARG A 129 15.62 14.12 -6.96
CA ARG A 129 15.15 15.35 -7.63
C ARG A 129 14.51 16.36 -6.67
N TYR A 130 13.85 15.92 -5.61
CA TYR A 130 13.26 16.81 -4.61
C TYR A 130 14.34 17.41 -3.69
N LEU A 131 15.30 16.59 -3.24
CA LEU A 131 16.44 17.04 -2.44
C LEU A 131 17.38 17.98 -3.22
N ALA A 132 17.60 17.71 -4.51
CA ALA A 132 18.41 18.56 -5.37
C ALA A 132 17.77 19.94 -5.59
N ARG A 133 16.44 20.02 -5.68
CA ARG A 133 15.72 21.30 -5.76
C ARG A 133 15.84 22.09 -4.45
N GLN A 134 15.75 21.41 -3.30
CA GLN A 134 15.93 22.03 -1.98
C GLN A 134 17.34 22.59 -1.76
N GLN A 135 18.39 21.94 -2.30
CA GLN A 135 19.77 22.43 -2.17
C GLN A 135 20.08 23.65 -3.06
N VAL A 136 19.32 23.88 -4.14
CA VAL A 136 19.51 25.04 -5.02
C VAL A 136 18.76 26.27 -4.49
N GLU A 137 17.65 26.07 -3.77
CA GLU A 137 16.80 27.18 -3.28
C GLU A 137 17.26 27.73 -1.91
N GLY A 138 18.14 27.02 -1.18
CA GLY A 138 18.76 27.48 0.08
C GLY A 138 20.03 28.32 -0.09
N GLY A 139 20.38 28.74 -1.31
CA GLY A 139 21.64 29.43 -1.64
C GLY A 139 21.52 30.92 -1.94
N VAL A 140 20.36 31.56 -1.70
CA VAL A 140 20.19 32.99 -2.01
C VAL A 140 19.59 33.74 -0.82
N GLU A 141 20.42 34.02 0.17
CA GLU A 141 20.24 35.21 0.99
C GLU A 141 21.60 35.85 1.29
N SER A 142 21.68 37.16 1.07
CA SER A 142 22.72 38.12 1.51
C SER A 142 23.85 38.45 0.51
N VAL A 143 23.68 39.55 -0.25
CA VAL A 143 24.48 40.80 -0.19
C VAL A 143 23.57 41.96 -0.59
#